data_AF-C0PMD2-F1
#
_entry.id   AF-C0PMD2-F1
#
_cell.length_a   1.000
_cell.length_b   1.000
_cell.length_c   1.000
_cell.angle_alpha   90.00
_cell.angle_beta   90.00
_cell.angle_gamma   90.00
#
_symmetry.space_group_name_H-M   'P 1'
#
loop_
_entity.id
_entity.type
_entity.pdbx_description
1 polymer ?
#
loop_
_entity_poly.entity_id
_entity_poly.type
_entity_poly.pdbx_seq_one_letter_code
_entity_poly.pdbx_strand_id
1 'polypeptide(L)'
;MYLFRGDLGCMLYTGDFRWELGCDEARRAKQDLLDALDGDTIDVLYLDNTYCHPSLNFPPRPVVAEQVIDIIRSHPDHEVIIGVDTLGKEDLLLHISRALQTKIWVWPQRLQTIHLLGIDENRDIFTTQTSLTRIRAVPRYSVTIDNLEALNTVCPTIGILPSAIPCLWKSSEGKAKSKGRSSVKSIRSSGRGEGLTEMDCNPLSPPKLFDKDSYTLPYSEHACFSELEDFMHTVRPWTVSGIVSSSFCYVNPRHHFRHLCLDNNVNDETDMTPIKNKGRDNDKLTPKRWRNGSVTPKERKVRISSSSLYRSKVTMKRKECCGARINDTEEHIGVT
;
A
#
# COMPACT_ATOMS: atom_id res chain seq x y z
N MET A 1 17.69 5.68 1.18
CA MET A 1 18.27 5.16 2.43
C MET A 1 19.36 6.11 2.92
N TYR A 2 19.61 6.15 4.23
CA TYR A 2 20.68 6.93 4.84
C TYR A 2 21.53 6.04 5.75
N LEU A 3 22.84 6.04 5.54
CA LEU A 3 23.81 5.35 6.38
C LEU A 3 24.55 6.38 7.24
N PHE A 4 24.46 6.24 8.56
CA PHE A 4 25.12 7.11 9.53
C PHE A 4 26.28 6.36 10.19
N ARG A 5 27.45 7.00 10.22
CA ARG A 5 28.65 6.51 10.92
C ARG A 5 29.19 7.59 11.84
N GLY A 6 29.50 7.20 13.07
CA GLY A 6 30.16 8.08 14.03
C GLY A 6 30.35 7.39 15.38
N ASP A 7 30.61 8.20 16.41
CA ASP A 7 30.90 7.71 17.77
C ASP A 7 29.75 6.91 18.39
N LEU A 8 28.53 7.07 17.88
CA LEU A 8 27.32 6.36 18.33
C LEU A 8 27.09 5.03 17.59
N GLY A 9 28.00 4.62 16.71
CA GLY A 9 27.92 3.40 15.92
C GLY A 9 27.49 3.63 14.47
N CYS A 10 27.13 2.52 13.82
CA CYS A 10 26.69 2.43 12.44
C CYS A 10 25.17 2.19 12.36
N MET A 11 24.42 3.13 11.79
CA MET A 11 22.95 3.05 11.72
C MET A 11 22.48 3.17 10.28
N LEU A 12 21.59 2.27 9.87
CA LEU A 12 20.97 2.30 8.54
C LEU A 12 19.50 2.68 8.66
N TYR A 13 19.10 3.76 8.01
CA TYR A 13 17.72 4.17 7.89
C TYR A 13 17.21 3.95 6.47
N THR A 14 16.30 3.00 6.31
CA THR A 14 15.78 2.64 4.98
C THR A 14 14.96 3.77 4.37
N GLY A 15 14.09 4.41 5.17
CA GLY A 15 12.97 5.17 4.62
C GLY A 15 12.02 4.23 3.87
N ASP A 16 11.06 4.76 3.14
CA ASP A 16 10.22 3.93 2.27
C ASP A 16 11.08 3.34 1.14
N PHE A 17 11.05 2.02 0.96
CA PHE A 17 11.85 1.36 -0.07
C PHE A 17 11.21 0.04 -0.55
N ARG A 18 11.58 -0.38 -1.76
CA ARG A 18 11.30 -1.71 -2.29
C ARG A 18 12.59 -2.45 -2.62
N TRP A 19 12.70 -3.70 -2.16
CA TRP A 19 13.90 -4.54 -2.34
C TRP A 19 13.67 -5.60 -3.42
N GLU A 20 13.64 -5.19 -4.69
CA GLU A 20 13.32 -6.13 -5.78
C GLU A 20 14.40 -7.19 -5.99
N LEU A 21 13.98 -8.46 -6.09
CA LEU A 21 14.84 -9.62 -6.31
C LEU A 21 14.82 -9.99 -7.79
N GLY A 22 15.65 -9.37 -8.63
CA GLY A 22 15.89 -9.89 -9.98
C GLY A 22 15.97 -8.90 -11.13
N CYS A 23 16.02 -7.59 -10.88
CA CYS A 23 16.38 -6.62 -11.92
C CYS A 23 17.83 -6.14 -11.76
N ASP A 24 18.48 -5.78 -12.87
CA ASP A 24 19.87 -5.30 -12.86
C ASP A 24 20.06 -4.04 -12.02
N GLU A 25 19.05 -3.17 -11.99
CA GLU A 25 19.03 -1.98 -11.14
C GLU A 25 19.07 -2.36 -9.65
N ALA A 26 18.24 -3.30 -9.21
CA ALA A 26 18.25 -3.76 -7.83
C ALA A 26 19.55 -4.48 -7.47
N ARG A 27 20.13 -5.25 -8.40
CA ARG A 27 21.45 -5.88 -8.20
C ARG A 27 22.56 -4.83 -8.02
N ARG A 28 22.55 -3.76 -8.82
CA ARG A 28 23.49 -2.63 -8.66
C ARG A 28 23.27 -1.93 -7.34
N ALA A 29 22.04 -1.56 -7.00
CA ALA A 29 21.71 -0.92 -5.73
C ALA A 29 22.11 -1.77 -4.50
N LYS A 30 21.94 -3.10 -4.59
CA LYS A 30 22.42 -4.05 -3.57
C LYS A 30 23.93 -4.01 -3.44
N GLN A 31 24.67 -4.01 -4.56
CA GLN A 31 26.12 -3.88 -4.54
C GLN A 31 26.56 -2.53 -3.97
N ASP A 32 25.95 -1.43 -4.39
CA ASP A 32 26.26 -0.07 -3.90
C ASP A 32 26.05 0.03 -2.38
N LEU A 33 25.01 -0.62 -1.84
CA LEU A 33 24.78 -0.70 -0.40
C LEU A 33 25.90 -1.49 0.30
N LEU A 34 26.29 -2.65 -0.23
CA LEU A 34 27.34 -3.48 0.35
C LEU A 34 28.71 -2.78 0.29
N ASP A 35 29.02 -2.11 -0.81
CA ASP A 35 30.23 -1.30 -0.99
C ASP A 35 30.22 -0.12 -0.02
N ALA A 36 29.07 0.54 0.15
CA ALA A 36 28.92 1.61 1.11
C ALA A 36 29.11 1.14 2.55
N LEU A 37 28.74 -0.11 2.89
CA LEU A 37 28.95 -0.71 4.20
C LEU A 37 30.41 -1.08 4.45
N ASP A 38 31.21 -1.38 3.42
CA ASP A 38 32.65 -1.69 3.54
C ASP A 38 32.98 -2.74 4.63
N GLY A 39 32.09 -3.73 4.79
CA GLY A 39 32.20 -4.77 5.81
C GLY A 39 31.81 -4.35 7.23
N ASP A 40 31.42 -3.10 7.47
CA ASP A 40 30.87 -2.65 8.75
C ASP A 40 29.58 -3.41 9.09
N THR A 41 29.42 -3.73 10.37
CA THR A 41 28.16 -4.23 10.89
C THR A 41 27.24 -3.06 11.21
N ILE A 42 25.96 -3.16 10.82
CA ILE A 42 24.94 -2.18 11.18
C ILE A 42 24.48 -2.44 12.62
N ASP A 43 24.72 -1.52 13.55
CA ASP A 43 24.28 -1.63 14.94
C ASP A 43 22.75 -1.54 15.06
N VAL A 44 22.15 -0.57 14.36
CA VAL A 44 20.70 -0.36 14.37
C VAL A 44 20.17 -0.17 12.95
N LEU A 45 19.29 -1.08 12.55
CA LEU A 45 18.52 -0.96 11.32
C LEU A 45 17.13 -0.37 11.63
N TYR A 46 16.84 0.78 11.04
CA TYR A 46 15.49 1.33 10.97
C TYR A 46 14.84 0.90 9.65
N LEU A 47 13.90 -0.03 9.75
CA LEU A 47 13.30 -0.76 8.62
C LEU A 47 11.91 -0.23 8.28
N ASP A 48 11.63 0.00 7.00
CA ASP A 48 10.26 0.11 6.48
C ASP A 48 9.54 -1.23 6.65
N ASN A 49 8.64 -1.27 7.63
CA ASN A 49 7.84 -2.42 7.98
C ASN A 49 6.40 -2.32 7.47
N THR A 50 6.16 -1.57 6.37
CA THR A 50 4.82 -1.38 5.78
C THR A 50 4.10 -2.69 5.49
N TYR A 51 4.80 -3.68 4.91
CA TYR A 51 4.28 -5.01 4.59
C TYR A 51 5.03 -6.14 5.32
N CYS A 52 5.42 -5.90 6.57
CA CYS A 52 6.14 -6.86 7.39
C CYS A 52 5.22 -7.98 7.94
N HIS A 53 4.58 -8.76 7.07
CA HIS A 53 3.76 -9.91 7.46
C HIS A 53 3.91 -11.05 6.43
N PRO A 54 4.13 -12.32 6.85
CA PRO A 54 4.42 -13.43 5.93
C PRO A 54 3.38 -13.68 4.84
N SER A 55 2.12 -13.32 5.07
CA SER A 55 1.05 -13.45 4.06
C SER A 55 1.06 -12.33 3.00
N LEU A 56 1.97 -11.37 3.08
CA LEU A 56 2.03 -10.19 2.22
C LEU A 56 3.19 -10.31 1.25
N ASN A 57 2.97 -11.13 0.23
CA ASN A 57 3.85 -11.25 -0.92
C ASN A 57 3.11 -10.77 -2.17
N PHE A 58 3.82 -10.05 -3.03
CA PHE A 58 3.28 -9.60 -4.30
C PHE A 58 4.32 -9.80 -5.42
N PRO A 59 3.87 -9.91 -6.69
CA PRO A 59 4.77 -10.13 -7.81
C PRO A 59 5.75 -8.95 -8.04
N PRO A 60 6.83 -9.18 -8.81
CA PRO A 60 7.71 -8.11 -9.29
C PRO A 60 6.94 -7.03 -10.07
N ARG A 61 7.36 -5.75 -9.98
CA ARG A 61 6.69 -4.63 -10.68
C ARG A 61 6.51 -4.88 -12.18
N PRO A 62 7.49 -5.41 -12.94
CA PRO A 62 7.32 -5.66 -14.37
C PRO A 62 6.19 -6.65 -14.68
N VAL A 63 6.02 -7.69 -13.86
CA VAL A 63 4.96 -8.68 -14.03
C VAL A 63 3.59 -8.03 -13.86
N VAL A 64 3.43 -7.18 -12.84
CA VAL A 64 2.18 -6.46 -12.61
C VAL A 64 1.92 -5.41 -13.70
N ALA A 65 2.98 -4.75 -14.21
CA ALA A 65 2.86 -3.81 -15.32
C ALA A 65 2.34 -4.48 -16.59
N GLU A 66 2.84 -5.67 -16.95
CA GLU A 66 2.32 -6.45 -18.08
C GLU A 66 0.83 -6.82 -17.88
N GLN A 67 0.42 -7.20 -16.67
CA GLN A 67 -1.00 -7.44 -16.39
C GLN A 67 -1.87 -6.21 -16.62
N VAL A 68 -1.39 -5.02 -16.23
CA VAL A 68 -2.09 -3.75 -16.53
C VAL A 68 -2.22 -3.55 -18.03
N ILE A 69 -1.15 -3.80 -18.78
CA ILE A 69 -1.12 -3.67 -20.24
C ILE A 69 -2.11 -4.63 -20.90
N ASP A 70 -2.17 -5.88 -20.45
CA ASP A 70 -3.10 -6.88 -20.97
C ASP A 70 -4.57 -6.53 -20.70
N ILE A 71 -4.86 -5.96 -19.52
CA ILE A 71 -6.19 -5.40 -19.21
C ILE A 71 -6.52 -4.25 -20.18
N ILE A 72 -5.58 -3.35 -20.45
CA ILE A 72 -5.81 -2.23 -21.36
C ILE A 72 -6.01 -2.71 -22.81
N ARG A 73 -5.24 -3.72 -23.25
CA ARG A 73 -5.35 -4.34 -24.58
C ARG A 73 -6.66 -5.07 -24.79
N SER A 74 -7.19 -5.71 -23.75
CA SER A 74 -8.49 -6.40 -23.80
C SER A 74 -9.70 -5.46 -23.86
N HIS A 75 -9.49 -4.15 -23.66
CA HIS A 75 -10.54 -3.12 -23.73
C HIS A 75 -10.15 -1.99 -24.70
N PRO A 76 -10.07 -2.26 -26.03
CA PRO A 76 -9.63 -1.27 -27.01
C PRO A 76 -10.57 -0.07 -27.10
N ASP A 77 -11.89 -0.29 -26.95
CA ASP A 77 -12.93 0.73 -27.12
C ASP A 77 -13.32 1.47 -25.82
N HIS A 78 -12.50 1.37 -24.77
CA HIS A 78 -12.78 2.01 -23.47
C HIS A 78 -11.79 3.15 -23.19
N GLU A 79 -12.23 4.19 -22.47
CA GLU A 79 -11.32 5.08 -21.77
C GLU A 79 -10.69 4.33 -20.58
N VAL A 80 -9.44 4.65 -20.25
CA VAL A 80 -8.70 4.00 -19.16
C VAL A 80 -8.29 5.04 -18.13
N ILE A 81 -8.75 4.85 -16.90
CA ILE A 81 -8.42 5.72 -15.78
C ILE A 81 -7.50 4.96 -14.81
N ILE A 82 -6.27 5.44 -14.64
CA ILE A 82 -5.27 4.84 -13.73
C ILE A 82 -5.13 5.74 -12.49
N GLY A 83 -5.46 5.20 -11.33
CA GLY A 83 -5.36 5.91 -10.06
C GLY A 83 -3.94 5.89 -9.49
N VAL A 84 -3.25 7.03 -9.52
CA VAL A 84 -1.87 7.18 -9.02
C VAL A 84 -1.77 8.20 -7.89
N ASP A 85 -0.76 8.05 -7.04
CA ASP A 85 -0.47 9.03 -5.99
C ASP A 85 0.16 10.31 -6.58
N THR A 86 0.37 11.33 -5.75
CA THR A 86 0.97 12.60 -6.19
C THR A 86 2.42 12.44 -6.68
N LEU A 87 3.14 11.47 -6.11
CA LEU A 87 4.49 11.04 -6.46
C LEU A 87 4.52 9.50 -6.47
N GLY A 88 5.33 8.91 -7.34
CA GLY A 88 5.47 7.46 -7.47
C GLY A 88 4.70 6.90 -8.66
N LYS A 89 5.05 5.66 -9.01
CA LYS A 89 4.48 4.86 -10.12
C LYS A 89 4.72 5.46 -11.52
N GLU A 90 5.66 6.39 -11.66
CA GLU A 90 6.06 6.93 -12.97
C GLU A 90 6.62 5.81 -13.86
N ASP A 91 7.40 4.88 -13.29
CA ASP A 91 7.91 3.69 -13.99
C ASP A 91 6.78 2.85 -14.62
N LEU A 92 5.68 2.65 -13.88
CA LEU A 92 4.51 1.92 -14.37
C LEU A 92 3.89 2.65 -15.57
N LEU A 93 3.67 3.96 -15.45
CA LEU A 93 3.10 4.76 -16.55
C LEU A 93 4.02 4.73 -17.77
N LEU A 94 5.32 4.87 -17.55
CA LEU A 94 6.33 4.83 -18.62
C LEU A 94 6.33 3.47 -19.33
N HIS A 95 6.27 2.37 -18.58
CA HIS A 95 6.17 1.01 -19.11
C HIS A 95 4.90 0.86 -19.97
N ILE A 96 3.74 1.28 -19.46
CA ILE A 96 2.47 1.24 -20.19
C ILE A 96 2.55 2.03 -21.49
N SER A 97 3.04 3.27 -21.42
CA SER A 97 3.15 4.14 -22.60
C SER A 97 4.05 3.53 -23.67
N ARG A 98 5.21 2.98 -23.28
CA ARG A 98 6.16 2.32 -24.19
C ARG A 98 5.57 1.04 -24.78
N ALA A 99 4.88 0.22 -24.00
CA ALA A 99 4.31 -1.03 -24.48
C ALA A 99 3.11 -0.84 -25.41
N LEU A 100 2.35 0.26 -25.22
CA LEU A 100 1.18 0.60 -26.04
C LEU A 100 1.46 1.66 -27.10
N GLN A 101 2.68 2.20 -27.14
CA GLN A 101 3.09 3.31 -28.02
C GLN A 101 2.08 4.48 -28.00
N THR A 102 1.57 4.79 -26.80
CA THR A 102 0.49 5.75 -26.59
C THR A 102 0.87 6.70 -25.48
N LYS A 103 0.58 8.00 -25.65
CA LYS A 103 0.83 9.01 -24.60
C LYS A 103 -0.05 8.77 -23.38
N ILE A 104 0.36 9.25 -22.22
CA ILE A 104 -0.47 9.19 -21.01
C ILE A 104 -0.86 10.60 -20.60
N TRP A 105 -2.16 10.81 -20.45
CA TRP A 105 -2.65 12.06 -19.91
C TRP A 105 -2.35 12.14 -18.42
N VAL A 106 -1.83 13.28 -17.98
CA VAL A 106 -1.59 13.62 -16.58
C VAL A 106 -2.11 15.03 -16.30
N TRP A 107 -2.49 15.32 -15.06
CA TRP A 107 -2.91 16.68 -14.71
C TRP A 107 -1.72 17.66 -14.77
N PRO A 108 -1.93 18.97 -15.03
CA PRO A 108 -0.84 19.91 -15.31
C PRO A 108 0.28 19.95 -14.26
N GLN A 109 -0.07 19.91 -12.98
CA GLN A 109 0.90 19.90 -11.88
C GLN A 109 1.76 18.63 -11.88
N ARG A 110 1.19 17.48 -12.29
CA ARG A 110 1.94 16.22 -12.42
C ARG A 110 2.93 16.27 -13.57
N LEU A 111 2.56 16.88 -14.69
CA LEU A 111 3.47 17.05 -15.82
C LEU A 111 4.70 17.87 -15.42
N GLN A 112 4.51 18.94 -14.64
CA GLN A 112 5.62 19.71 -14.08
C GLN A 112 6.53 18.86 -13.19
N THR A 113 5.96 18.05 -12.30
CA THR A 113 6.73 17.11 -11.47
C THR A 113 7.53 16.13 -12.31
N ILE A 114 6.93 15.53 -13.35
CA ILE A 114 7.61 14.58 -14.23
C ILE A 114 8.80 15.23 -14.94
N HIS A 115 8.63 16.45 -15.45
CA HIS A 115 9.70 17.19 -16.10
C HIS A 115 10.86 17.50 -15.14
N LEU A 116 10.55 17.89 -13.89
CA LEU A 116 11.55 18.11 -12.84
C LEU A 116 12.33 16.84 -12.47
N LEU A 117 11.69 15.68 -12.53
CA LEU A 117 12.32 14.38 -12.27
C LEU A 117 13.14 13.87 -13.47
N GLY A 118 12.96 14.45 -14.68
CA GLY A 118 13.66 14.04 -15.89
C GLY A 118 13.29 12.64 -16.41
N ILE A 119 12.18 12.07 -15.95
CA ILE A 119 11.76 10.69 -16.25
C ILE A 119 11.29 10.54 -17.70
N ASP A 120 10.77 11.61 -18.28
CA ASP A 120 10.31 11.62 -19.67
C ASP A 120 11.46 11.69 -20.68
N GLU A 121 12.71 11.91 -20.24
CA GLU A 121 13.89 12.10 -21.12
C GLU A 121 13.65 13.16 -22.23
N ASN A 122 12.80 14.17 -21.98
CA ASN A 122 12.29 15.12 -22.98
C ASN A 122 11.55 14.47 -24.18
N ARG A 123 11.07 13.24 -24.02
CA ARG A 123 10.20 12.57 -24.98
C ARG A 123 8.76 12.97 -24.71
N ASP A 124 7.97 13.00 -25.77
CA ASP A 124 6.55 13.38 -25.71
C ASP A 124 5.66 12.20 -25.23
N ILE A 125 5.97 11.68 -24.03
CA ILE A 125 5.32 10.52 -23.39
C ILE A 125 4.07 10.95 -22.62
N PHE A 126 4.15 12.08 -21.93
CA PHE A 126 3.08 12.60 -21.09
C PHE A 126 2.46 13.85 -21.70
N THR A 127 1.15 14.02 -21.52
CA THR A 127 0.42 15.16 -22.07
C THR A 127 -0.66 15.65 -21.12
N THR A 128 -1.09 16.91 -21.27
CA THR A 128 -2.28 17.45 -20.61
C THR A 128 -3.48 17.53 -21.57
N GLN A 129 -3.33 17.11 -22.82
CA GLN A 129 -4.40 17.13 -23.83
C GLN A 129 -5.16 15.80 -23.80
N THR A 130 -6.44 15.85 -23.46
CA THR A 130 -7.31 14.66 -23.38
C THR A 130 -7.65 14.06 -24.74
N SER A 131 -7.59 14.85 -25.82
CA SER A 131 -7.86 14.40 -27.18
C SER A 131 -6.78 13.49 -27.77
N LEU A 132 -5.56 13.50 -27.20
CA LEU A 132 -4.42 12.77 -27.74
C LEU A 132 -4.30 11.34 -27.20
N THR A 133 -5.08 10.97 -26.19
CA THR A 133 -4.97 9.65 -25.55
C THR A 133 -6.21 9.27 -24.77
N ARG A 134 -6.55 7.98 -24.83
CA ARG A 134 -7.60 7.36 -24.00
C ARG A 134 -7.14 6.97 -22.60
N ILE A 135 -5.84 7.07 -22.31
CA ILE A 135 -5.25 6.61 -21.04
C ILE A 135 -4.92 7.82 -20.16
N ARG A 136 -5.55 7.89 -18.99
CA ARG A 136 -5.46 9.02 -18.06
C ARG A 136 -4.97 8.58 -16.70
N ALA A 137 -3.83 9.10 -16.27
CA ALA A 137 -3.35 8.98 -14.91
C ALA A 137 -3.93 10.11 -14.06
N VAL A 138 -4.77 9.74 -13.09
CA VAL A 138 -5.52 10.67 -12.24
C VAL A 138 -5.13 10.46 -10.77
N PRO A 139 -5.36 11.46 -9.90
CA PRO A 139 -5.13 11.29 -8.48
C PRO A 139 -5.93 10.10 -7.91
N ARG A 140 -5.27 9.22 -7.15
CA ARG A 140 -5.83 7.95 -6.64
C ARG A 140 -7.25 8.09 -6.06
N TYR A 141 -7.52 9.16 -5.34
CA TYR A 141 -8.80 9.39 -4.68
C TYR A 141 -9.96 9.71 -5.64
N SER A 142 -9.70 10.02 -6.91
CA SER A 142 -10.72 10.28 -7.93
C SER A 142 -11.22 8.99 -8.58
N VAL A 143 -10.54 7.87 -8.39
CA VAL A 143 -11.01 6.55 -8.84
C VAL A 143 -11.95 6.00 -7.80
N THR A 144 -13.23 6.30 -7.94
CA THR A 144 -14.34 5.80 -7.11
C THR A 144 -15.41 5.18 -8.00
N ILE A 145 -16.26 4.33 -7.41
CA ILE A 145 -17.40 3.72 -8.12
C ILE A 145 -18.26 4.81 -8.75
N ASP A 146 -18.72 5.78 -7.95
CA ASP A 146 -19.60 6.87 -8.40
C ASP A 146 -19.02 7.63 -9.60
N ASN A 147 -17.70 7.89 -9.59
CA ASN A 147 -17.04 8.60 -10.68
C ASN A 147 -16.92 7.72 -11.94
N LEU A 148 -16.62 6.43 -11.79
CA LEU A 148 -16.56 5.50 -12.92
C LEU A 148 -17.94 5.29 -13.54
N GLU A 149 -18.99 5.15 -12.71
CA GLU A 149 -20.38 5.06 -13.18
C GLU A 149 -20.79 6.33 -13.93
N ALA A 150 -20.42 7.51 -13.44
CA ALA A 150 -20.66 8.77 -14.13
C ALA A 150 -19.94 8.85 -15.48
N LEU A 151 -18.66 8.45 -15.55
CA LEU A 151 -17.90 8.41 -16.81
C LEU A 151 -18.50 7.41 -17.81
N ASN A 152 -18.96 6.25 -17.32
CA ASN A 152 -19.63 5.23 -18.11
C ASN A 152 -20.97 5.70 -18.72
N THR A 153 -21.57 6.78 -18.23
CA THR A 153 -22.74 7.40 -18.90
C THR A 153 -22.39 8.12 -20.19
N VAL A 154 -21.13 8.55 -20.34
CA VAL A 154 -20.63 9.29 -21.49
C VAL A 154 -19.93 8.35 -22.47
N CYS A 155 -19.02 7.52 -21.96
CA CYS A 155 -18.27 6.56 -22.77
C CYS A 155 -17.81 5.36 -21.93
N PRO A 156 -17.70 4.16 -22.51
CA PRO A 156 -17.19 2.98 -21.81
C PRO A 156 -15.82 3.27 -21.19
N THR A 157 -15.69 3.06 -19.88
CA THR A 157 -14.52 3.47 -19.10
C THR A 157 -14.15 2.39 -18.09
N ILE A 158 -12.87 2.00 -18.07
CA ILE A 158 -12.33 1.11 -17.04
C ILE A 158 -11.45 1.86 -16.04
N GLY A 159 -11.54 1.48 -14.77
CA GLY A 159 -10.69 1.98 -13.69
C GLY A 159 -9.61 0.99 -13.28
N ILE A 160 -8.35 1.43 -13.19
CA ILE A 160 -7.21 0.60 -12.76
C ILE A 160 -6.57 1.24 -11.53
N LEU A 161 -6.45 0.46 -10.47
CA LEU A 161 -5.85 0.88 -9.20
C LEU A 161 -4.59 0.06 -8.88
N PRO A 162 -3.39 0.54 -9.23
CA PRO A 162 -2.13 -0.06 -8.81
C PRO A 162 -1.94 0.15 -7.29
N SER A 163 -2.13 -0.91 -6.52
CA SER A 163 -2.14 -0.86 -5.06
C SER A 163 -1.75 -2.20 -4.44
N ALA A 164 -0.69 -2.21 -3.65
CA ALA A 164 -0.27 -3.37 -2.85
C ALA A 164 -1.03 -3.54 -1.52
N ILE A 165 -2.05 -2.71 -1.26
CA ILE A 165 -3.05 -3.06 -0.24
C ILE A 165 -3.53 -4.47 -0.60
N PRO A 166 -3.47 -5.44 0.33
CA PRO A 166 -3.75 -6.82 0.01
C PRO A 166 -5.12 -6.90 -0.63
N CYS A 167 -5.30 -7.97 -1.39
CA CYS A 167 -6.57 -8.49 -1.90
C CYS A 167 -7.61 -8.78 -0.80
N LEU A 168 -7.55 -8.09 0.33
CA LEU A 168 -8.51 -7.96 1.41
C LEU A 168 -9.70 -7.11 0.94
N TRP A 169 -10.28 -7.49 -0.20
CA TRP A 169 -11.70 -7.29 -0.39
C TRP A 169 -12.32 -8.67 -0.48
N LYS A 170 -13.04 -9.05 0.58
CA LYS A 170 -13.82 -10.28 0.62
C LYS A 170 -14.69 -10.32 -0.64
N SER A 171 -14.69 -11.43 -1.36
CA SER A 171 -15.82 -11.71 -2.23
C SER A 171 -17.05 -11.67 -1.31
N SER A 172 -17.93 -10.70 -1.52
CA SER A 172 -19.31 -10.88 -1.09
C SER A 172 -19.95 -11.84 -2.09
N GLU A 173 -19.43 -13.07 -2.17
CA GLU A 173 -20.23 -14.13 -2.77
C GLU A 173 -21.39 -14.38 -1.83
N GLY A 174 -22.57 -14.04 -2.35
CA GLY A 174 -23.82 -14.08 -1.63
C GLY A 174 -23.98 -15.40 -0.91
N LYS A 175 -24.43 -15.32 0.34
CA LYS A 175 -25.00 -16.47 1.05
C LYS A 175 -26.20 -16.97 0.25
N ALA A 176 -25.96 -17.89 -0.69
CA ALA A 176 -26.99 -18.78 -1.19
C ALA A 176 -27.44 -19.65 0.00
N LYS A 177 -28.62 -19.36 0.52
CA LYS A 177 -29.30 -20.21 1.50
C LYS A 177 -29.66 -21.53 0.81
N SER A 178 -28.88 -22.58 1.01
CA SER A 178 -29.37 -23.94 0.81
C SER A 178 -29.95 -24.45 2.14
N LYS A 179 -31.28 -24.62 2.15
CA LYS A 179 -32.00 -25.39 3.16
C LYS A 179 -31.66 -26.88 2.95
N GLY A 180 -31.25 -27.57 4.01
CA GLY A 180 -31.17 -29.03 4.06
C GLY A 180 -30.92 -29.48 5.51
N ARG A 181 -31.75 -30.40 6.02
CA ARG A 181 -31.92 -30.71 7.44
C ARG A 181 -31.74 -32.22 7.65
N SER A 182 -30.75 -32.64 8.46
CA SER A 182 -30.69 -33.86 9.31
C SER A 182 -29.26 -33.96 9.89
N SER A 183 -28.99 -33.85 11.19
CA SER A 183 -29.27 -34.67 12.38
C SER A 183 -28.13 -35.64 12.76
N VAL A 184 -27.56 -35.39 13.96
CA VAL A 184 -26.94 -36.33 14.93
C VAL A 184 -25.39 -36.36 15.09
N LYS A 185 -24.97 -35.68 16.18
CA LYS A 185 -24.01 -35.99 17.28
C LYS A 185 -22.50 -36.27 17.05
N SER A 186 -21.72 -35.31 17.58
CA SER A 186 -20.64 -35.45 18.60
C SER A 186 -19.34 -36.17 18.25
N ILE A 187 -18.23 -35.42 18.27
CA ILE A 187 -17.12 -35.58 19.23
C ILE A 187 -16.32 -34.26 19.26
N ARG A 188 -15.99 -33.79 20.47
CA ARG A 188 -15.13 -32.64 20.75
C ARG A 188 -13.68 -33.04 20.55
N SER A 189 -12.92 -32.25 19.79
CA SER A 189 -11.50 -32.03 20.03
C SER A 189 -11.18 -30.54 19.84
N SER A 190 -10.55 -30.01 20.87
CA SER A 190 -10.11 -28.63 21.03
C SER A 190 -8.92 -28.33 20.14
N GLY A 191 -9.00 -27.25 19.38
CA GLY A 191 -7.86 -26.64 18.69
C GLY A 191 -8.33 -25.37 18.00
N ARG A 192 -8.26 -24.23 18.70
CA ARG A 192 -8.45 -22.92 18.07
C ARG A 192 -7.16 -22.57 17.33
N GLY A 193 -7.00 -23.11 16.13
CA GLY A 193 -6.19 -22.47 15.11
C GLY A 193 -7.07 -21.43 14.44
N GLU A 194 -6.83 -20.15 14.72
CA GLU A 194 -7.30 -19.09 13.83
C GLU A 194 -6.47 -19.21 12.55
N GLY A 195 -6.94 -20.04 11.63
CA GLY A 195 -6.39 -20.12 10.28
C GLY A 195 -6.65 -18.79 9.59
N LEU A 196 -5.63 -17.94 9.49
CA LEU A 196 -5.55 -17.03 8.35
C LEU A 196 -5.51 -17.92 7.12
N THR A 197 -6.57 -17.85 6.32
CA THR A 197 -6.60 -18.45 5.00
C THR A 197 -5.42 -17.90 4.23
N GLU A 198 -4.52 -18.78 3.77
CA GLU A 198 -3.54 -18.43 2.74
C GLU A 198 -4.29 -17.74 1.60
N MET A 199 -4.00 -16.46 1.38
CA MET A 199 -4.47 -15.75 0.21
C MET A 199 -3.54 -16.12 -0.92
N ASP A 200 -3.87 -17.22 -1.60
CA ASP A 200 -3.26 -17.58 -2.87
C ASP A 200 -3.67 -16.52 -3.90
N CYS A 201 -2.83 -15.51 -4.07
CA CYS A 201 -3.00 -14.49 -5.10
C CYS A 201 -2.58 -15.14 -6.42
N ASN A 202 -3.53 -15.80 -7.08
CA ASN A 202 -3.27 -16.40 -8.38
C ASN A 202 -2.81 -15.27 -9.35
N PRO A 203 -1.55 -15.27 -9.82
CA PRO A 203 -1.00 -14.17 -10.62
C PRO A 203 -1.72 -13.97 -11.97
N LEU A 204 -2.55 -14.93 -12.37
CA LEU A 204 -3.20 -15.00 -13.67
C LEU A 204 -4.63 -14.43 -13.67
N SER A 205 -5.18 -14.06 -12.51
CA SER A 205 -6.52 -13.45 -12.42
C SER A 205 -6.57 -12.38 -11.33
N PRO A 206 -6.17 -11.12 -11.63
CA PRO A 206 -6.24 -10.05 -10.65
C PRO A 206 -7.68 -9.87 -10.14
N PRO A 207 -7.89 -9.69 -8.83
CA PRO A 207 -9.21 -9.57 -8.26
C PRO A 207 -9.92 -8.31 -8.80
N LYS A 208 -11.11 -8.50 -9.36
CA LYS A 208 -11.99 -7.41 -9.78
C LYS A 208 -12.48 -6.66 -8.55
N LEU A 209 -12.33 -5.33 -8.55
CA LEU A 209 -12.56 -4.48 -7.36
C LEU A 209 -14.06 -4.20 -7.15
N PHE A 210 -14.81 -4.04 -8.23
CA PHE A 210 -16.25 -3.83 -8.24
C PHE A 210 -16.89 -4.51 -9.46
N ASP A 211 -18.21 -4.43 -9.57
CA ASP A 211 -18.95 -4.81 -10.78
C ASP A 211 -18.25 -4.28 -12.06
N LYS A 212 -18.28 -5.15 -13.07
CA LYS A 212 -17.78 -5.13 -14.46
C LYS A 212 -16.52 -4.35 -14.89
N ASP A 213 -16.15 -3.18 -14.35
CA ASP A 213 -15.21 -2.26 -15.04
C ASP A 213 -14.09 -1.67 -14.15
N SER A 214 -13.74 -2.32 -13.02
CA SER A 214 -12.62 -1.85 -12.18
C SER A 214 -11.67 -2.96 -11.71
N TYR A 215 -10.37 -2.67 -11.77
CA TYR A 215 -9.27 -3.60 -11.52
C TYR A 215 -8.35 -3.07 -10.43
N THR A 216 -8.01 -3.91 -9.45
CA THR A 216 -6.93 -3.61 -8.51
C THR A 216 -5.81 -4.61 -8.70
N LEU A 217 -4.60 -4.09 -8.88
CA LEU A 217 -3.43 -4.90 -9.12
C LEU A 217 -2.37 -4.63 -8.04
N PRO A 218 -1.63 -5.65 -7.58
CA PRO A 218 -0.69 -5.56 -6.47
C PRO A 218 0.64 -4.89 -6.87
N TYR A 219 0.58 -3.68 -7.42
CA TYR A 219 1.76 -2.88 -7.72
C TYR A 219 2.19 -2.10 -6.47
N SER A 220 3.33 -2.49 -5.89
CA SER A 220 3.90 -1.89 -4.67
C SER A 220 5.12 -1.03 -4.96
N GLU A 221 5.32 0.02 -4.17
CA GLU A 221 6.59 0.76 -4.06
C GLU A 221 7.31 0.49 -2.73
N HIS A 222 6.74 -0.40 -1.91
CA HIS A 222 7.36 -0.91 -0.68
C HIS A 222 7.76 -2.37 -0.85
N ALA A 223 8.72 -2.84 -0.04
CA ALA A 223 9.16 -4.23 -0.03
C ALA A 223 8.08 -5.18 0.50
N CYS A 224 7.92 -6.35 -0.13
CA CYS A 224 7.09 -7.44 0.41
C CYS A 224 7.84 -8.24 1.48
N PHE A 225 7.18 -9.20 2.13
CA PHE A 225 7.81 -9.94 3.22
C PHE A 225 9.06 -10.73 2.79
N SER A 226 9.01 -11.44 1.66
CA SER A 226 10.19 -12.18 1.16
C SER A 226 11.33 -11.26 0.72
N GLU A 227 11.00 -10.10 0.15
CA GLU A 227 11.97 -9.05 -0.18
C GLU A 227 12.64 -8.48 1.10
N LEU A 228 11.86 -8.25 2.17
CA LEU A 228 12.38 -7.83 3.47
C LEU A 228 13.28 -8.91 4.11
N GLU A 229 12.91 -10.19 3.98
CA GLU A 229 13.70 -11.30 4.50
C GLU A 229 15.07 -11.40 3.80
N ASP A 230 15.12 -11.31 2.46
CA ASP A 230 16.40 -11.25 1.72
C ASP A 230 17.23 -10.02 2.11
N PHE A 231 16.59 -8.87 2.31
CA PHE A 231 17.26 -7.68 2.78
C PHE A 231 17.91 -7.90 4.15
N MET A 232 17.19 -8.50 5.11
CA MET A 232 17.72 -8.84 6.43
C MET A 232 18.89 -9.84 6.35
N HIS A 233 18.80 -10.85 5.47
CA HIS A 233 19.90 -11.78 5.22
C HIS A 233 21.13 -11.11 4.62
N THR A 234 20.93 -10.07 3.81
CA THR A 234 22.01 -9.32 3.17
C THR A 234 22.73 -8.42 4.17
N VAL A 235 21.99 -7.64 4.96
CA VAL A 235 22.58 -6.61 5.83
C VAL A 235 22.95 -7.09 7.24
N ARG A 236 22.30 -8.16 7.73
CA ARG A 236 22.53 -8.81 9.03
C ARG A 236 22.86 -7.83 10.17
N PRO A 237 21.94 -6.91 10.51
CA PRO A 237 22.20 -5.91 11.54
C PRO A 237 22.32 -6.56 12.92
N TRP A 238 22.92 -5.84 13.86
CA TRP A 238 22.89 -6.20 15.27
C TRP A 238 21.49 -6.16 15.83
N THR A 239 20.70 -5.14 15.48
CA THR A 239 19.33 -4.98 15.95
C THR A 239 18.44 -4.30 14.92
N VAL A 240 17.13 -4.59 14.93
CA VAL A 240 16.15 -4.01 14.01
C VAL A 240 15.03 -3.28 14.75
N SER A 241 14.59 -2.16 14.19
CA SER A 241 13.47 -1.34 14.66
C SER A 241 12.59 -0.92 13.47
N GLY A 242 11.27 -1.01 13.61
CA GLY A 242 10.34 -0.61 12.56
C GLY A 242 10.11 0.91 12.55
N ILE A 243 10.11 1.52 11.36
CA ILE A 243 9.84 2.95 11.18
C ILE A 243 8.32 3.24 11.21
N VAL A 244 7.53 2.35 10.63
CA VAL A 244 6.07 2.49 10.52
C VAL A 244 5.43 2.06 11.82
N SER A 245 4.97 3.02 12.63
CA SER A 245 4.36 2.73 13.95
C SER A 245 2.88 2.30 13.88
N SER A 246 2.24 2.44 12.72
CA SER A 246 0.85 2.04 12.51
C SER A 246 0.56 1.72 11.04
N SER A 247 0.14 0.50 10.75
CA SER A 247 -0.38 0.06 9.44
C SER A 247 -1.51 -0.96 9.66
N PHE A 248 -2.25 -1.30 8.60
CA PHE A 248 -3.32 -2.29 8.68
C PHE A 248 -2.81 -3.70 9.03
N CYS A 249 -1.52 -3.95 8.84
CA CYS A 249 -0.83 -5.21 9.12
C CYS A 249 0.41 -4.97 10.00
N TYR A 250 0.37 -3.97 10.88
CA TYR A 250 1.53 -3.62 11.69
C TYR A 250 1.99 -4.83 12.50
N VAL A 251 3.24 -5.21 12.28
CA VAL A 251 3.98 -6.16 13.11
C VAL A 251 5.32 -5.51 13.44
N ASN A 252 5.77 -5.69 14.68
CA ASN A 252 7.13 -5.32 15.06
C ASN A 252 8.11 -6.22 14.29
N PRO A 253 9.00 -5.67 13.43
CA PRO A 253 9.90 -6.48 12.62
C PRO A 253 10.81 -7.39 13.46
N ARG A 254 11.07 -7.06 14.72
CA ARG A 254 11.80 -7.96 15.64
C ARG A 254 11.14 -9.33 15.79
N HIS A 255 9.81 -9.40 15.77
CA HIS A 255 9.11 -10.69 15.93
C HIS A 255 9.48 -11.68 14.82
N HIS A 256 9.63 -11.19 13.59
CA HIS A 256 9.98 -12.02 12.44
C HIS A 256 11.49 -12.14 12.25
N PHE A 257 12.24 -11.05 12.40
CA PHE A 257 13.63 -10.98 11.96
C PHE A 257 14.66 -10.99 13.11
N ARG A 258 14.25 -11.13 14.38
CA ARG A 258 15.19 -11.24 15.51
C ARG A 258 16.21 -12.33 15.25
N HIS A 259 15.79 -13.52 14.81
CA HIS A 259 16.67 -14.65 14.51
C HIS A 259 17.72 -14.40 13.40
N LEU A 260 17.59 -13.31 12.64
CA LEU A 260 18.55 -12.86 11.62
C LEU A 260 19.50 -11.78 12.12
N CYS A 261 19.22 -11.20 13.29
CA CYS A 261 20.05 -10.20 13.94
C CYS A 261 21.23 -10.85 14.68
N LEU A 262 22.31 -10.09 14.91
CA LEU A 262 23.49 -10.59 15.64
C LEU A 262 23.28 -10.62 17.17
N ASP A 263 22.27 -9.92 17.70
CA ASP A 263 21.95 -9.83 19.13
C ASP A 263 21.25 -11.07 19.74
N ASN A 264 21.03 -12.13 18.94
CA ASN A 264 20.30 -13.35 19.36
C ASN A 264 20.90 -14.12 20.55
N ASN A 265 22.14 -13.85 20.91
CA ASN A 265 22.79 -14.50 22.06
C ASN A 265 22.44 -13.84 23.41
N VAL A 266 21.62 -12.77 23.42
CA VAL A 266 21.13 -12.15 24.65
C VAL A 266 19.71 -12.66 24.92
N ASN A 267 19.60 -13.61 25.86
CA ASN A 267 18.33 -14.07 26.43
C ASN A 267 17.61 -12.86 27.03
N ASP A 268 16.55 -12.41 26.36
CA ASP A 268 15.66 -11.39 26.91
C ASP A 268 14.22 -11.89 26.78
N GLU A 269 13.71 -12.37 27.92
CA GLU A 269 12.36 -12.94 28.14
C GLU A 269 11.25 -11.87 28.21
N THR A 270 11.52 -10.61 27.86
CA THR A 270 10.63 -9.51 28.26
C THR A 270 9.63 -9.01 27.22
N ASP A 271 9.62 -9.48 25.97
CA ASP A 271 8.70 -8.94 24.94
C ASP A 271 7.58 -9.92 24.55
N MET A 272 6.79 -10.33 25.55
CA MET A 272 5.43 -10.85 25.31
C MET A 272 4.47 -9.67 25.23
N THR A 273 3.97 -9.38 24.03
CA THR A 273 2.85 -8.46 23.79
C THR A 273 1.71 -8.72 24.79
N PRO A 274 1.14 -7.69 25.47
CA PRO A 274 0.03 -7.93 26.38
C PRO A 274 -1.21 -8.36 25.59
N ILE A 275 -1.55 -9.65 25.67
CA ILE A 275 -2.87 -10.15 25.32
C ILE A 275 -3.85 -9.45 26.26
N LYS A 276 -4.67 -8.53 25.72
CA LYS A 276 -5.82 -7.97 26.44
C LYS A 276 -6.84 -9.09 26.69
N ASN A 277 -6.65 -9.83 27.76
CA ASN A 277 -7.68 -10.69 28.32
C ASN A 277 -8.73 -9.82 29.00
N LYS A 278 -9.92 -9.75 28.40
CA LYS A 278 -11.15 -9.31 29.08
C LYS A 278 -11.50 -10.36 30.15
N GLY A 279 -10.92 -10.20 31.34
CA GLY A 279 -11.42 -10.81 32.56
C GLY A 279 -12.39 -9.87 33.25
N ARG A 280 -13.68 -10.22 33.26
CA ARG A 280 -14.59 -9.84 34.33
C ARG A 280 -14.08 -10.55 35.57
N ASP A 281 -13.83 -9.82 36.65
CA ASP A 281 -14.28 -10.24 37.96
C ASP A 281 -14.44 -9.01 38.88
N ASN A 282 -15.59 -9.02 39.55
CA ASN A 282 -15.91 -8.13 40.65
C ASN A 282 -15.03 -8.53 41.83
N ASP A 283 -14.29 -7.58 42.41
CA ASP A 283 -14.36 -7.44 43.86
C ASP A 283 -13.96 -6.05 44.33
N LYS A 284 -14.76 -5.56 45.28
CA LYS A 284 -14.66 -4.27 45.94
C LYS A 284 -13.39 -4.25 46.78
N LEU A 285 -12.57 -3.19 46.68
CA LEU A 285 -11.81 -2.63 47.80
C LEU A 285 -11.39 -1.18 47.44
N THR A 286 -11.94 -0.21 48.17
CA THR A 286 -11.58 1.22 48.08
C THR A 286 -10.18 1.48 48.67
N PRO A 287 -9.45 2.50 48.17
CA PRO A 287 -9.14 3.60 49.07
C PRO A 287 -9.14 5.02 48.45
N LYS A 288 -9.71 5.94 49.24
CA LYS A 288 -9.35 7.36 49.50
C LYS A 288 -8.87 8.27 48.34
N ARG A 289 -9.82 9.13 47.94
CA ARG A 289 -9.73 10.59 47.68
C ARG A 289 -8.34 11.23 47.88
N TRP A 290 -7.80 11.79 46.81
CA TRP A 290 -7.18 13.12 46.85
C TRP A 290 -7.85 14.03 45.80
N ARG A 291 -8.36 15.15 46.29
CA ARG A 291 -8.82 16.28 45.47
C ARG A 291 -7.58 17.04 45.02
N ASN A 292 -7.54 17.48 43.77
CA ASN A 292 -7.11 18.81 43.38
C ASN A 292 -7.83 19.19 42.09
N GLY A 293 -8.50 20.35 42.12
CA GLY A 293 -9.31 20.85 41.02
C GLY A 293 -8.52 21.75 40.10
N SER A 294 -8.87 21.73 38.81
CA SER A 294 -8.98 22.95 38.00
C SER A 294 -9.75 22.65 36.70
N VAL A 295 -10.89 23.34 36.62
CA VAL A 295 -11.72 23.78 35.49
C VAL A 295 -11.45 23.20 34.08
N THR A 296 -12.46 22.54 33.53
CA THR A 296 -12.62 22.21 32.11
C THR A 296 -13.31 23.35 31.34
N PRO A 297 -13.00 23.56 30.04
CA PRO A 297 -13.97 24.06 29.08
C PRO A 297 -14.67 22.88 28.39
N LYS A 298 -15.99 22.93 28.37
CA LYS A 298 -16.87 21.96 27.71
C LYS A 298 -16.70 22.01 26.18
N GLU A 299 -16.17 20.95 25.58
CA GLU A 299 -16.48 20.64 24.18
C GLU A 299 -17.67 19.68 24.11
N ARG A 300 -18.75 20.16 23.48
CA ARG A 300 -19.96 19.40 23.19
C ARG A 300 -19.59 18.22 22.27
N LYS A 301 -19.67 16.99 22.80
CA LYS A 301 -19.76 15.78 21.98
C LYS A 301 -21.08 15.80 21.21
N VAL A 302 -21.03 16.22 19.95
CA VAL A 302 -22.08 15.90 18.98
C VAL A 302 -21.89 14.44 18.57
N ARG A 303 -22.85 13.59 18.93
CA ARG A 303 -22.97 12.23 18.39
C ARG A 303 -23.36 12.35 16.91
N ILE A 304 -22.41 12.08 16.02
CA ILE A 304 -22.72 11.75 14.63
C ILE A 304 -22.45 10.26 14.48
N SER A 305 -23.52 9.50 14.29
CA SER A 305 -23.47 8.11 13.85
C SER A 305 -23.08 8.10 12.38
N SER A 306 -21.88 7.66 12.05
CA SER A 306 -21.54 7.28 10.68
C SER A 306 -20.45 6.21 10.71
N SER A 307 -20.72 5.14 9.97
CA SER A 307 -19.83 4.02 9.64
C SER A 307 -18.38 4.48 9.42
N SER A 308 -17.50 4.10 10.34
CA SER A 308 -16.10 4.53 10.38
C SER A 308 -15.28 3.81 9.31
N LEU A 309 -15.16 4.42 8.13
CA LEU A 309 -13.95 4.28 7.32
C LEU A 309 -12.85 5.05 8.03
N TYR A 310 -11.85 4.34 8.55
CA TYR A 310 -10.68 4.95 9.17
C TYR A 310 -9.89 5.71 8.11
N ARG A 311 -10.16 7.02 7.96
CA ARG A 311 -9.40 7.92 7.09
C ARG A 311 -8.35 8.62 7.93
N SER A 312 -7.08 8.48 7.57
CA SER A 312 -6.00 9.19 8.27
C SER A 312 -6.12 10.70 8.02
N LYS A 313 -5.70 11.51 9.00
CA LYS A 313 -5.68 12.98 8.87
C LYS A 313 -4.84 13.44 7.68
N VAL A 314 -3.85 12.65 7.26
CA VAL A 314 -2.99 12.92 6.09
C VAL A 314 -3.80 12.77 4.79
N THR A 315 -4.66 11.76 4.69
CA THR A 315 -5.52 11.55 3.52
C THR A 315 -6.55 12.67 3.35
N MET A 316 -7.07 13.19 4.46
CA MET A 316 -8.01 14.33 4.47
C MET A 316 -7.31 15.62 4.02
N LYS A 317 -6.11 15.92 4.54
CA LYS A 317 -5.32 17.09 4.14
C LYS A 317 -4.88 17.05 2.66
N ARG A 318 -4.58 15.86 2.11
CA ARG A 318 -4.31 15.71 0.67
C ARG A 318 -5.51 16.10 -0.20
N LYS A 319 -6.74 15.80 0.25
CA LYS A 319 -7.98 16.21 -0.45
C LYS A 319 -8.24 17.71 -0.37
N GLU A 320 -7.98 18.33 0.78
CA GLU A 320 -8.22 19.76 0.99
C GLU A 320 -7.18 20.65 0.29
N CYS A 321 -5.95 20.17 0.11
CA CYS A 321 -4.84 21.04 -0.30
C CYS A 321 -4.35 20.89 -1.75
N CYS A 322 -4.67 19.86 -2.54
CA CYS A 322 -4.28 19.85 -3.97
C CYS A 322 -4.92 18.69 -4.74
N GLY A 323 -5.61 19.02 -5.83
CA GLY A 323 -5.69 18.14 -6.99
C GLY A 323 -6.79 18.53 -7.98
N ALA A 324 -6.56 18.18 -9.23
CA ALA A 324 -7.36 18.60 -10.37
C ALA A 324 -8.82 18.15 -10.22
N ARG A 325 -9.75 19.09 -10.42
CA ARG A 325 -11.10 18.77 -10.85
C ARG A 325 -11.04 18.53 -12.35
N ILE A 326 -11.64 17.43 -12.82
CA ILE A 326 -11.91 17.26 -14.25
C ILE A 326 -12.99 18.28 -14.56
N ASN A 327 -12.59 19.46 -15.03
CA ASN A 327 -13.52 20.45 -15.55
C ASN A 327 -13.50 20.29 -17.07
N ASP A 328 -14.59 19.78 -17.63
CA ASP A 328 -14.81 19.79 -19.06
C ASP A 328 -15.00 21.26 -19.48
N THR A 329 -14.02 21.80 -20.18
CA THR A 329 -14.16 23.09 -20.86
C THR A 329 -14.15 22.79 -22.34
N GLU A 330 -15.34 22.57 -22.90
CA GLU A 330 -15.57 22.72 -24.33
C GLU A 330 -15.45 24.21 -24.65
N GLU A 331 -14.32 24.60 -25.26
CA GLU A 331 -14.28 25.87 -25.99
C GLU A 331 -15.14 25.72 -27.24
N HIS A 332 -16.34 26.30 -27.20
CA HIS A 332 -17.12 26.56 -28.39
C HIS A 332 -16.31 27.49 -29.32
N ILE A 333 -15.79 26.91 -30.40
CA ILE A 333 -15.29 27.68 -31.54
C ILE A 333 -16.48 28.42 -32.13
N GLY A 334 -16.54 29.73 -31.89
CA GLY A 334 -17.48 30.64 -32.51
C GLY A 334 -17.26 30.65 -34.02
N VAL A 335 -18.32 30.31 -34.75
CA VAL A 335 -18.41 30.54 -36.20
C VAL A 335 -18.43 32.05 -36.43
N THR A 336 -17.47 32.55 -37.20
CA THR A 336 -17.59 33.82 -37.94
C THR A 336 -17.19 33.58 -39.38
#